data_AF-A0A7Y3I272-F1
#
_entry.id   AF-A0A7Y3I272-F1
#
_cell.length_a   1.000
_cell.length_b   1.000
_cell.length_c   1.000
_cell.angle_alpha   90.00
_cell.angle_beta   90.00
_cell.angle_gamma   90.00
#
_symmetry.space_group_name_H-M   'P 1'
#
loop_
_entity.id
_entity.type
_entity.pdbx_description
1 polymer ?
#
loop_
_entity_poly.entity_id
_entity_poly.type
_entity_poly.pdbx_seq_one_letter_code
_entity_poly.pdbx_strand_id
1 'polypeptide(L)'
;MAPLVLPRALIFLASLWLIGSWLIAIGPMHPVHPSSASYEHGLRIMLLSLTTGVMIGWPLLRLSQTSSSAPIRQTILDVVVMLAMLQVVLWPLRLLTTWSLSRTAAIDASLTGWLLLAAAIVAAATGTPRPGPRALAMGACVGMCLLGPMLACIGLLTGGLSMSLIELSPLMAVRTLGDGGAAPVGATQWQWIVLLFGAVGATWVALLATSVIVRADPAVATR
;
A
#
# COMPACT_ATOMS: atom_id res chain seq x y z
N MET A 1 -16.66 11.97 23.01
CA MET A 1 -15.86 11.49 21.85
C MET A 1 -15.27 10.14 22.22
N ALA A 2 -15.46 9.09 21.42
CA ALA A 2 -14.84 7.79 21.73
C ALA A 2 -13.30 7.91 21.74
N PRO A 3 -12.60 7.26 22.68
CA PRO A 3 -11.15 7.32 22.75
C PRO A 3 -10.53 6.65 21.52
N LEU A 4 -9.53 7.31 20.92
CA LEU A 4 -8.71 6.71 19.88
C LEU A 4 -7.77 5.68 20.55
N VAL A 5 -7.71 4.48 19.99
CA VAL A 5 -6.85 3.42 20.53
C VAL A 5 -5.49 3.54 19.84
N LEU A 6 -4.44 3.75 20.62
CA LEU A 6 -3.08 3.81 20.09
C LEU A 6 -2.74 2.43 19.46
N PRO A 7 -2.30 2.36 18.19
CA PRO A 7 -2.17 1.10 17.47
C PRO A 7 -0.84 0.42 17.81
N ARG A 8 -0.61 0.11 19.08
CA ARG A 8 0.64 -0.49 19.58
C ARG A 8 0.95 -1.83 18.89
N ALA A 9 -0.08 -2.66 18.70
CA ALA A 9 0.05 -3.93 17.99
C ALA A 9 0.41 -3.73 16.52
N LEU A 10 -0.10 -2.69 15.86
CA LEU A 10 0.27 -2.35 14.49
C LEU A 10 1.76 -2.00 14.40
N ILE A 11 2.26 -1.14 15.29
CA ILE A 11 3.67 -0.74 15.31
C ILE A 11 4.56 -1.98 15.52
N PHE A 12 4.21 -2.85 16.47
CA PHE A 12 4.98 -4.05 16.75
C PHE A 12 5.00 -5.02 15.56
N LEU A 13 3.84 -5.33 14.99
CA LEU A 13 3.73 -6.25 13.86
C LEU A 13 4.32 -5.66 12.58
N ALA A 14 4.17 -4.37 12.33
CA ALA A 14 4.82 -3.69 11.22
C ALA A 14 6.33 -3.72 11.38
N SER A 15 6.87 -3.50 12.58
CA SER A 15 8.30 -3.63 12.86
C SER A 15 8.80 -5.06 12.62
N LEU A 16 8.06 -6.06 13.09
CA LEU A 16 8.40 -7.47 12.86
C LEU A 16 8.34 -7.83 11.37
N TRP A 17 7.34 -7.32 10.65
CA TRP A 17 7.23 -7.47 9.19
C TRP A 17 8.42 -6.85 8.48
N LEU A 18 8.85 -5.65 8.87
CA LEU A 18 10.02 -4.98 8.29
C LEU A 18 11.31 -5.76 8.54
N ILE A 19 11.50 -6.27 9.77
CA ILE A 19 12.66 -7.11 10.11
C ILE A 19 12.65 -8.39 9.27
N GLY A 20 11.51 -9.09 9.20
CA GLY A 20 11.36 -10.30 8.40
C GLY A 20 11.60 -10.04 6.91
N SER A 21 11.07 -8.92 6.39
CA SER A 21 11.28 -8.48 5.01
C SER A 21 12.75 -8.23 4.73
N TRP A 22 13.45 -7.55 5.64
CA TRP A 22 14.88 -7.27 5.53
C TRP A 22 15.70 -8.57 5.57
N LEU A 23 15.36 -9.50 6.46
CA LEU A 23 16.01 -10.81 6.56
C LEU A 23 15.84 -11.63 5.28
N ILE A 24 14.65 -11.61 4.66
CA ILE A 24 14.41 -12.34 3.40
C ILE A 24 15.12 -11.66 2.23
N ALA A 25 15.09 -10.33 2.19
CA ALA A 25 15.54 -9.55 1.05
C ALA A 25 17.06 -9.33 0.99
N ILE A 26 17.68 -9.02 2.13
CA ILE A 26 19.07 -8.53 2.22
C ILE A 26 19.91 -9.44 3.13
N GLY A 27 19.33 -9.96 4.21
CA GLY A 27 20.03 -10.73 5.24
C GLY A 27 21.03 -11.79 4.75
N PRO A 28 20.63 -12.74 3.89
CA PRO A 28 21.52 -13.82 3.43
C PRO A 28 22.49 -13.39 2.32
N MET A 29 22.35 -12.19 1.76
CA MET A 29 23.26 -11.72 0.72
C MET A 29 24.54 -11.17 1.36
N HIS A 30 25.58 -12.00 1.37
CA HIS A 30 26.96 -11.58 1.57
C HIS A 30 27.61 -11.35 0.21
N PRO A 31 27.50 -10.15 -0.38
CA PRO A 31 28.11 -9.91 -1.68
C PRO A 31 29.64 -9.97 -1.56
N VAL A 32 30.26 -10.75 -2.45
CA VAL A 32 31.72 -10.89 -2.55
C VAL A 32 32.39 -9.55 -2.91
N HIS A 33 31.64 -8.63 -3.53
CA HIS A 33 32.03 -7.26 -3.77
C HIS A 33 30.94 -6.30 -3.28
N PRO A 34 31.27 -5.31 -2.42
CA PRO A 34 30.31 -4.30 -1.97
C PRO A 34 30.03 -3.29 -3.09
N SER A 35 29.20 -3.69 -4.05
CA SER A 35 28.70 -2.82 -5.12
C SER A 35 27.19 -2.61 -4.95
N SER A 36 26.70 -1.43 -5.30
CA SER A 36 25.27 -1.10 -5.25
C SER A 36 24.43 -2.02 -6.16
N ALA A 37 25.01 -2.52 -7.25
CA ALA A 37 24.39 -3.51 -8.13
C ALA A 37 24.10 -4.84 -7.41
N SER A 38 24.94 -5.22 -6.44
CA SER A 38 24.78 -6.48 -5.69
C SER A 38 23.57 -6.47 -4.75
N TYR A 39 23.13 -5.30 -4.29
CA TYR A 39 21.98 -5.17 -3.39
C TYR A 39 20.66 -4.90 -4.13
N GLU A 40 20.70 -4.59 -5.42
CA GLU A 40 19.54 -4.12 -6.18
C GLU A 40 18.39 -5.13 -6.17
N HIS A 41 18.69 -6.42 -6.34
CA HIS A 41 17.68 -7.47 -6.30
C HIS A 41 16.99 -7.56 -4.92
N GLY A 42 17.78 -7.50 -3.84
CA GLY A 42 17.24 -7.52 -2.48
C GLY A 42 16.36 -6.32 -2.20
N LEU A 43 16.79 -5.13 -2.64
CA LEU A 43 16.01 -3.91 -2.47
C LEU A 43 14.67 -3.96 -3.22
N ARG A 44 14.63 -4.60 -4.41
CA ARG A 44 13.37 -4.86 -5.12
C ARG A 44 12.45 -5.82 -4.35
N ILE A 45 12.98 -6.89 -3.77
CA ILE A 45 12.20 -7.81 -2.91
C ILE A 45 11.67 -7.06 -1.68
N MET A 46 12.49 -6.19 -1.07
CA MET A 46 12.09 -5.36 0.06
C MET A 46 10.90 -4.45 -0.31
N LEU A 47 10.95 -3.78 -1.46
CA LEU A 47 9.83 -2.96 -1.95
C LEU A 47 8.55 -3.76 -2.17
N LEU A 48 8.65 -4.96 -2.75
CA LEU A 48 7.50 -5.85 -2.93
C LEU A 48 6.91 -6.29 -1.58
N SER A 49 7.77 -6.55 -0.60
CA SER A 49 7.34 -6.90 0.76
C SER A 49 6.67 -5.73 1.49
N LEU A 50 7.20 -4.51 1.33
CA LEU A 50 6.57 -3.29 1.85
C LEU A 50 5.16 -3.10 1.26
N THR A 51 5.06 -3.23 -0.06
CA THR A 51 3.80 -3.13 -0.80
C THR A 51 2.79 -4.17 -0.29
N THR A 52 3.25 -5.40 -0.06
CA THR A 52 2.42 -6.48 0.49
C THR A 52 1.97 -6.19 1.92
N GLY A 53 2.85 -5.68 2.77
CA GLY A 53 2.52 -5.28 4.14
C GLY A 53 1.45 -4.19 4.18
N VAL A 54 1.55 -3.20 3.29
CA VAL A 54 0.59 -2.09 3.16
C VAL A 54 -0.75 -2.56 2.59
N MET A 55 -0.74 -3.38 1.53
CA MET A 55 -1.95 -3.78 0.80
C MET A 55 -2.66 -4.99 1.41
N ILE A 56 -1.96 -5.85 2.14
CA ILE A 56 -2.53 -7.11 2.65
C ILE A 56 -2.36 -7.19 4.16
N GLY A 57 -1.13 -7.05 4.67
CA GLY A 57 -0.84 -7.25 6.09
C GLY A 57 -1.63 -6.32 7.02
N TRP A 58 -1.56 -5.02 6.78
CA TRP A 58 -2.28 -4.03 7.59
C TRP A 58 -3.81 -4.13 7.44
N PRO A 59 -4.40 -4.18 6.23
CA PRO A 59 -5.83 -4.38 6.06
C PRO A 59 -6.34 -5.65 6.75
N LEU A 60 -5.60 -6.76 6.66
CA LEU A 60 -5.95 -8.01 7.34
C LEU A 60 -6.02 -7.82 8.86
N LEU A 61 -4.98 -7.23 9.45
CA LEU A 61 -4.94 -6.93 10.88
C LEU A 61 -6.16 -6.09 11.29
N ARG A 62 -6.42 -5.04 10.52
CA ARG A 62 -7.42 -4.03 10.86
C ARG A 62 -8.85 -4.55 10.71
N LEU A 63 -9.13 -5.31 9.66
CA LEU A 63 -10.44 -5.91 9.40
C LEU A 63 -10.77 -7.08 10.35
N SER A 64 -9.74 -7.71 10.91
CA SER A 64 -9.88 -8.78 11.92
C SER A 64 -10.21 -8.27 13.32
N GLN A 65 -10.08 -6.96 13.59
CA GLN A 65 -10.43 -6.34 14.87
C GLN A 65 -11.94 -6.11 14.99
N THR A 66 -12.41 -5.85 16.21
CA THR A 66 -13.82 -5.45 16.44
C THR A 66 -14.15 -4.13 15.73
N SER A 67 -15.44 -3.92 15.42
CA SER A 67 -15.89 -2.68 14.76
C SER A 67 -15.49 -1.46 15.58
N SER A 68 -14.92 -0.45 14.91
CA SER A 68 -14.52 0.79 15.56
C SER A 68 -15.69 1.78 15.60
N SER A 69 -15.86 2.49 16.71
CA SER A 69 -16.81 3.60 16.84
C SER A 69 -16.40 4.85 16.05
N ALA A 70 -15.13 4.94 15.63
CA ALA A 70 -14.58 6.04 14.85
C ALA A 70 -13.69 5.50 13.71
N PRO A 71 -14.26 4.76 12.73
CA PRO A 71 -13.49 4.00 11.75
C PRO A 71 -12.54 4.90 10.94
N ILE A 72 -13.03 6.05 10.46
CA ILE A 72 -12.24 7.01 9.67
C ILE A 72 -11.04 7.55 10.47
N ARG A 73 -11.28 8.07 11.68
CA ARG A 73 -10.21 8.68 12.50
C ARG A 73 -9.14 7.67 12.89
N GLN A 74 -9.55 6.45 13.23
CA GLN A 74 -8.63 5.39 13.60
C GLN A 74 -7.82 4.92 12.38
N THR A 75 -8.45 4.78 11.21
CA THR A 75 -7.73 4.44 9.98
C THR A 75 -6.75 5.53 9.56
N ILE A 76 -7.08 6.82 9.72
CA ILE A 76 -6.13 7.92 9.46
C ILE A 76 -4.92 7.82 10.39
N LEU A 77 -5.13 7.52 11.68
CA LEU A 77 -4.05 7.33 12.63
C LEU A 77 -3.14 6.16 12.19
N ASP A 78 -3.72 5.04 11.80
CA ASP A 78 -2.98 3.89 11.27
C ASP A 78 -2.18 4.27 10.02
N VAL A 79 -2.76 5.04 9.08
CA VAL A 79 -2.07 5.55 7.89
C VAL A 79 -0.88 6.42 8.26
N VAL A 80 -1.02 7.34 9.22
CA VAL A 80 0.09 8.19 9.66
C VAL A 80 1.24 7.35 10.21
N VAL A 81 0.94 6.32 11.00
CA VAL A 81 1.94 5.39 11.53
C VAL A 81 2.62 4.62 10.39
N MET A 82 1.84 4.06 9.46
CA MET A 82 2.37 3.32 8.32
C MET A 82 3.24 4.21 7.41
N LEU A 83 2.82 5.45 7.15
CA LEU A 83 3.61 6.43 6.40
C LEU A 83 4.92 6.73 7.12
N ALA A 84 4.89 7.01 8.42
CA ALA A 84 6.12 7.26 9.17
C ALA A 84 7.11 6.08 9.06
N MET A 85 6.63 4.84 9.15
CA MET A 85 7.47 3.66 8.96
C MET A 85 7.99 3.52 7.53
N LEU A 86 7.14 3.76 6.52
CA LEU A 86 7.55 3.75 5.11
C LEU A 86 8.66 4.78 4.85
N GLN A 87 8.52 6.01 5.35
CA GLN A 87 9.51 7.07 5.18
C GLN A 87 10.86 6.69 5.83
N VAL A 88 10.82 6.12 7.03
CA VAL A 88 12.03 5.67 7.76
C VAL A 88 12.75 4.55 7.02
N VAL A 89 12.04 3.70 6.28
CA VAL A 89 12.66 2.61 5.50
C VAL A 89 13.11 3.10 4.13
N LEU A 90 12.23 3.75 3.38
CA LEU A 90 12.41 4.03 1.96
C LEU A 90 13.53 5.04 1.68
N TRP A 91 13.67 6.09 2.50
CA TRP A 91 14.70 7.10 2.26
C TRP A 91 16.12 6.60 2.48
N PRO A 92 16.43 5.86 3.56
CA PRO A 92 17.75 5.22 3.70
C PRO A 92 18.07 4.21 2.59
N LEU A 93 17.07 3.49 2.04
CA LEU A 93 17.32 2.56 0.92
C LEU A 93 17.90 3.29 -0.29
N ARG A 94 17.60 4.59 -0.49
CA ARG A 94 18.21 5.39 -1.56
C ARG A 94 19.74 5.35 -1.49
N LEU A 95 20.33 5.38 -0.30
CA LEU A 95 21.79 5.33 -0.09
C LEU A 95 22.42 4.01 -0.52
N LEU A 96 21.61 2.95 -0.63
CA LEU A 96 22.02 1.60 -1.05
C LEU A 96 21.69 1.32 -2.52
N THR A 97 21.03 2.26 -3.23
CA THR A 97 20.61 2.11 -4.63
C THR A 97 21.28 3.13 -5.53
N THR A 98 21.17 2.91 -6.84
CA THR A 98 21.48 3.90 -7.87
C THR A 98 20.30 4.83 -8.19
N TRP A 99 19.20 4.77 -7.45
CA TRP A 99 17.99 5.51 -7.78
C TRP A 99 18.18 7.03 -7.71
N SER A 100 17.69 7.71 -8.76
CA SER A 100 17.56 9.16 -8.75
C SER A 100 16.56 9.63 -7.70
N LEU A 101 16.71 10.87 -7.23
CA LEU A 101 15.78 11.49 -6.28
C LEU A 101 14.33 11.43 -6.79
N SER A 102 14.13 11.70 -8.10
CA SER A 102 12.81 11.63 -8.73
C SER A 102 12.19 10.23 -8.66
N ARG A 103 13.01 9.17 -8.73
CA ARG A 103 12.55 7.78 -8.69
C ARG A 103 12.18 7.36 -7.29
N THR A 104 13.02 7.70 -6.30
CA THR A 104 12.69 7.50 -4.89
C THR A 104 11.37 8.20 -4.53
N ALA A 105 11.18 9.45 -4.98
CA ALA A 105 9.95 10.20 -4.77
C ALA A 105 8.73 9.56 -5.46
N ALA A 106 8.90 9.03 -6.68
CA ALA A 106 7.82 8.35 -7.39
C ALA A 106 7.41 7.03 -6.71
N ILE A 107 8.37 6.25 -6.21
CA ILE A 107 8.09 5.02 -5.43
C ILE A 107 7.35 5.38 -4.15
N ASP A 108 7.81 6.41 -3.43
CA ASP A 108 7.17 6.88 -2.20
C ASP A 108 5.73 7.37 -2.43
N ALA A 109 5.54 8.19 -3.47
CA ALA A 109 4.22 8.69 -3.87
C ALA A 109 3.28 7.55 -4.29
N SER A 110 3.80 6.55 -5.02
CA SER A 110 3.04 5.37 -5.42
C SER A 110 2.59 4.55 -4.19
N LEU A 111 3.51 4.20 -3.30
CA LEU A 111 3.20 3.47 -2.06
C LEU A 111 2.21 4.24 -1.18
N THR A 112 2.39 5.55 -1.07
CA THR A 112 1.48 6.43 -0.33
C THR A 112 0.08 6.44 -0.95
N GLY A 113 -0.03 6.58 -2.27
CA GLY A 113 -1.32 6.55 -2.97
C GLY A 113 -2.05 5.23 -2.77
N TRP A 114 -1.34 4.10 -2.89
CA TRP A 114 -1.91 2.77 -2.66
C TRP A 114 -2.31 2.53 -1.20
N LEU A 115 -1.51 2.98 -0.24
CA LEU A 115 -1.85 2.95 1.19
C LEU A 115 -3.13 3.75 1.46
N LEU A 116 -3.24 4.97 0.91
CA LEU A 116 -4.43 5.82 1.09
C LEU A 116 -5.67 5.22 0.44
N LEU A 117 -5.52 4.55 -0.70
CA LEU A 117 -6.63 3.87 -1.37
C LEU A 117 -7.11 2.66 -0.54
N ALA A 118 -6.19 1.82 -0.09
CA ALA A 118 -6.49 0.71 0.82
C ALA A 118 -7.13 1.21 2.12
N ALA A 119 -6.66 2.35 2.64
CA ALA A 119 -7.21 2.98 3.83
C ALA A 119 -8.67 3.41 3.66
N ALA A 120 -9.04 4.00 2.51
CA ALA A 120 -10.44 4.34 2.24
C ALA A 120 -11.34 3.09 2.28
N ILE A 121 -10.89 2.00 1.65
CA ILE A 121 -11.61 0.72 1.60
C ILE A 121 -11.76 0.11 3.01
N VAL A 122 -10.68 0.10 3.79
CA VAL A 122 -10.68 -0.44 5.16
C VAL A 122 -11.54 0.43 6.09
N ALA A 123 -11.46 1.76 5.97
CA ALA A 123 -12.28 2.68 6.74
C ALA A 123 -13.79 2.47 6.46
N ALA A 124 -14.16 2.24 5.19
CA ALA A 124 -15.54 1.94 4.82
C ALA A 124 -16.05 0.64 5.47
N ALA A 125 -15.25 -0.43 5.44
CA ALA A 125 -15.66 -1.74 5.93
C ALA A 125 -15.65 -1.86 7.47
N THR A 126 -14.69 -1.20 8.15
CA THR A 126 -14.54 -1.27 9.62
C THR A 126 -15.67 -0.57 10.38
N GLY A 127 -16.39 0.35 9.73
CA GLY A 127 -17.59 0.99 10.29
C GLY A 127 -18.80 0.05 10.39
N THR A 128 -18.75 -1.13 9.76
CA THR A 128 -19.86 -2.07 9.74
C THR A 128 -19.62 -3.24 10.72
N PRO A 129 -20.64 -3.68 11.47
CA PRO A 129 -20.54 -4.87 12.32
C PRO A 129 -20.68 -6.18 11.52
N ARG A 130 -21.12 -6.10 10.25
CA ARG A 130 -21.35 -7.27 9.40
C ARG A 130 -20.02 -7.85 8.88
N PRO A 131 -19.89 -9.18 8.79
CA PRO A 131 -18.67 -9.81 8.27
C PRO A 131 -18.49 -9.63 6.75
N GLY A 132 -19.59 -9.54 5.98
CA GLY A 132 -19.55 -9.45 4.52
C GLY A 132 -18.71 -8.29 3.96
N PRO A 133 -18.97 -7.03 4.35
CA PRO A 133 -18.20 -5.88 3.87
C PRO A 133 -16.69 -5.98 4.17
N ARG A 134 -16.32 -6.64 5.27
CA ARG A 134 -14.91 -6.84 5.65
C ARG A 134 -14.22 -7.86 4.75
N ALA A 135 -14.90 -8.97 4.46
CA ALA A 135 -14.39 -9.96 3.51
C ALA A 135 -14.25 -9.35 2.10
N LEU A 136 -15.23 -8.54 1.68
CA LEU A 136 -15.18 -7.86 0.39
C LEU A 136 -14.06 -6.81 0.32
N ALA A 137 -13.86 -6.04 1.39
CA ALA A 137 -12.74 -5.09 1.49
C ALA A 137 -11.38 -5.80 1.42
N MET A 138 -11.21 -6.90 2.16
CA MET A 138 -9.98 -7.69 2.09
C MET A 138 -9.78 -8.28 0.70
N GLY A 139 -10.84 -8.83 0.09
CA GLY A 139 -10.83 -9.34 -1.28
C GLY A 139 -10.47 -8.27 -2.31
N ALA A 140 -10.95 -7.03 -2.13
CA ALA A 140 -10.59 -5.91 -2.98
C ALA A 140 -9.11 -5.53 -2.84
N CYS A 141 -8.60 -5.44 -1.61
CA CYS A 141 -7.19 -5.14 -1.35
C CYS A 141 -6.25 -6.22 -1.94
N VAL A 142 -6.56 -7.50 -1.73
CA VAL A 142 -5.81 -8.62 -2.30
C VAL A 142 -5.94 -8.66 -3.81
N GLY A 143 -7.15 -8.49 -4.33
CA GLY A 143 -7.44 -8.48 -5.77
C GLY A 143 -6.66 -7.38 -6.48
N MET A 144 -6.69 -6.14 -5.98
CA MET A 144 -5.89 -5.05 -6.52
C MET A 144 -4.40 -5.37 -6.47
N CYS A 145 -3.90 -5.92 -5.35
CA CYS A 145 -2.50 -6.27 -5.18
C CYS A 145 -2.01 -7.28 -6.23
N LEU A 146 -2.79 -8.36 -6.41
CA LEU A 146 -2.42 -9.51 -7.25
C LEU A 146 -2.85 -9.39 -8.71
N LEU A 147 -3.70 -8.42 -9.06
CA LEU A 147 -4.18 -8.24 -10.43
C LEU A 147 -3.03 -8.12 -11.44
N GLY A 148 -2.02 -7.31 -11.13
CA GLY A 148 -0.86 -7.09 -12.02
C GLY A 148 -0.02 -8.34 -12.24
N PRO A 149 0.46 -9.02 -11.18
CA PRO A 149 1.14 -10.31 -11.34
C PRO A 149 0.32 -11.34 -12.13
N MET A 150 -0.99 -11.42 -11.89
CA MET A 150 -1.88 -12.33 -12.64
C MET A 150 -1.95 -11.95 -14.12
N LEU A 151 -2.13 -10.67 -14.44
CA LEU A 151 -2.11 -10.17 -15.82
C LEU A 151 -0.75 -10.40 -16.48
N ALA A 152 0.36 -10.19 -15.77
CA ALA A 152 1.69 -10.48 -16.29
C ALA A 152 1.84 -11.98 -16.63
N CYS A 153 1.39 -12.88 -15.77
CA CYS A 153 1.38 -14.31 -16.05
C CYS A 153 0.52 -14.66 -17.27
N ILE A 154 -0.68 -14.09 -17.39
CA ILE A 154 -1.55 -14.29 -18.56
C ILE A 154 -0.89 -13.75 -19.83
N GLY A 155 -0.24 -12.59 -19.75
CA GLY A 155 0.46 -11.96 -20.86
C GLY A 155 1.63 -12.80 -21.36
N LEU A 156 2.37 -13.44 -20.45
CA LEU A 156 3.40 -14.42 -20.78
C LEU A 156 2.83 -15.64 -21.51
N LEU A 157 1.63 -16.10 -21.13
CA LEU A 157 0.98 -17.27 -21.73
C LEU A 157 0.32 -16.96 -23.08
N THR A 158 -0.17 -15.73 -23.28
CA THR A 158 -0.97 -15.32 -24.44
C THR A 158 -0.21 -14.45 -25.44
N GLY A 159 0.99 -13.97 -25.09
CA GLY A 159 1.89 -13.20 -25.95
C GLY A 159 1.46 -11.76 -26.27
N GLY A 160 0.46 -11.20 -25.57
CA GLY A 160 -0.23 -10.00 -26.08
C GLY A 160 -0.88 -9.05 -25.09
N LEU A 161 -0.40 -8.91 -23.85
CA LEU A 161 -0.92 -7.87 -22.95
C LEU A 161 -0.06 -6.61 -22.96
N SER A 162 -0.72 -5.45 -23.02
CA SER A 162 -0.05 -4.15 -22.91
C SER A 162 0.59 -3.98 -21.53
N MET A 163 1.85 -3.54 -21.52
CA MET A 163 2.59 -3.22 -20.28
C MET A 163 1.85 -2.19 -19.41
N SER A 164 1.07 -1.30 -20.03
CA SER A 164 0.28 -0.28 -19.32
C SER A 164 -0.81 -0.86 -18.41
N LEU A 165 -1.36 -2.04 -18.74
CA LEU A 165 -2.39 -2.69 -17.92
C LEU A 165 -1.79 -3.38 -16.68
N ILE A 166 -0.50 -3.75 -16.77
CA ILE A 166 0.21 -4.42 -15.68
C ILE A 166 0.52 -3.41 -14.55
N GLU A 167 0.76 -2.15 -14.90
CA GLU A 167 1.02 -1.04 -13.95
C GLU A 167 -0.19 -0.65 -13.09
N LEU A 168 -1.39 -1.18 -13.38
CA LEU A 168 -2.61 -0.94 -12.58
C LEU A 168 -2.57 -1.61 -11.20
N SER A 169 -1.58 -2.46 -10.92
CA SER A 169 -1.42 -3.10 -9.62
C SER A 169 -0.28 -2.48 -8.81
N PRO A 170 -0.42 -2.36 -7.48
CA PRO A 170 0.61 -1.76 -6.63
C PRO A 170 1.93 -2.52 -6.70
N LEU A 171 1.90 -3.86 -6.74
CA LEU A 171 3.11 -4.68 -6.83
C LEU A 171 3.88 -4.42 -8.12
N MET A 172 3.17 -4.32 -9.25
CA MET A 172 3.82 -4.09 -10.54
C MET A 172 4.22 -2.63 -10.74
N ALA A 173 3.42 -1.67 -10.27
CA ALA A 173 3.77 -0.26 -10.29
C ALA A 173 5.07 0.00 -9.50
N VAL A 174 5.19 -0.57 -8.30
CA VAL A 174 6.41 -0.42 -7.48
C VAL A 174 7.59 -1.19 -8.09
N ARG A 175 7.36 -2.39 -8.64
CA ARG A 175 8.40 -3.16 -9.34
C ARG A 175 8.99 -2.40 -10.53
N THR A 176 8.13 -1.94 -11.43
CA THR A 176 8.52 -1.21 -12.65
C THR A 176 9.25 0.08 -12.32
N LEU A 177 8.83 0.79 -11.27
CA LEU A 177 9.55 1.95 -10.76
C LEU A 177 10.93 1.56 -10.18
N GLY A 178 11.04 0.44 -9.45
CA GLY A 178 12.29 -0.06 -8.89
C GLY A 178 13.30 -0.55 -9.92
N ASP A 179 12.83 -1.05 -11.07
CA ASP A 179 13.67 -1.61 -12.13
C ASP A 179 14.44 -0.55 -12.96
N GLY A 180 14.04 0.73 -12.92
CA GLY A 180 14.59 1.77 -13.80
C GLY A 180 15.90 2.45 -13.35
N GLY A 181 16.54 1.98 -12.27
CA GLY A 181 17.88 2.44 -11.85
C GLY A 181 18.04 3.96 -11.71
N ALA A 182 19.15 4.49 -12.24
CA ALA A 182 19.49 5.92 -12.16
C ALA A 182 18.69 6.81 -13.13
N ALA A 183 18.03 6.24 -14.14
CA ALA A 183 17.28 7.01 -15.11
C ALA A 183 16.15 7.79 -14.43
N PRO A 184 15.87 9.04 -14.85
CA PRO A 184 14.74 9.80 -14.34
C PRO A 184 13.42 9.10 -14.66
N VAL A 185 12.39 9.38 -13.86
CA VAL A 185 11.05 8.83 -14.05
C VAL A 185 10.38 9.52 -15.25
N GLY A 186 9.83 8.72 -16.17
CA GLY A 186 9.18 9.24 -17.37
C GLY A 186 7.85 9.96 -17.07
N ALA A 187 7.40 10.82 -17.99
CA ALA A 187 6.16 11.58 -17.81
C ALA A 187 4.93 10.66 -17.63
N THR A 188 4.87 9.55 -18.37
CA THR A 188 3.78 8.55 -18.27
C THR A 188 3.68 7.93 -16.88
N GLN A 189 4.81 7.66 -16.22
CA GLN A 189 4.81 7.10 -14.86
C GLN A 189 4.26 8.11 -13.85
N TRP A 190 4.59 9.40 -14.01
CA TRP A 190 3.99 10.46 -13.20
C TRP A 190 2.49 10.64 -13.47
N GLN A 191 2.05 10.51 -14.72
CA GLN A 191 0.63 10.53 -15.06
C GLN A 191 -0.15 9.44 -14.32
N TRP A 192 0.38 8.21 -14.27
CA TRP A 192 -0.25 7.13 -13.50
C TRP A 192 -0.34 7.43 -12.00
N ILE A 193 0.72 8.00 -11.42
CA ILE A 193 0.70 8.42 -10.00
C ILE A 193 -0.36 9.50 -9.78
N VAL A 194 -0.47 10.49 -10.68
CA VAL A 194 -1.52 11.53 -10.58
C VAL A 194 -2.92 10.92 -10.69
N LEU A 195 -3.14 9.99 -11.62
CA LEU A 195 -4.41 9.27 -11.75
C LEU A 195 -4.75 8.46 -10.48
N LEU A 196 -3.75 7.82 -9.87
CA LEU A 196 -3.90 7.13 -8.58
C LEU A 196 -4.36 8.10 -7.48
N PHE A 197 -3.73 9.27 -7.36
CA PHE A 197 -4.17 10.29 -6.40
C PHE A 197 -5.56 10.85 -6.72
N GLY A 198 -5.94 10.93 -7.98
CA GLY A 198 -7.31 11.23 -8.40
C GLY A 198 -8.31 10.18 -7.89
N ALA A 199 -7.98 8.90 -8.03
CA ALA A 199 -8.79 7.79 -7.51
C ALA A 199 -8.85 7.79 -5.96
N VAL A 200 -7.74 8.09 -5.29
CA VAL A 200 -7.70 8.30 -3.83
C VAL A 200 -8.65 9.43 -3.43
N GLY A 201 -8.55 10.60 -4.07
CA GLY A 201 -9.44 11.73 -3.80
C GLY A 201 -10.92 11.35 -3.97
N ALA A 202 -11.27 10.71 -5.09
CA ALA A 202 -12.63 10.28 -5.36
C ALA A 202 -13.17 9.29 -4.32
N THR A 203 -12.37 8.29 -3.93
CA THR A 203 -12.77 7.27 -2.95
C THR A 203 -12.93 7.84 -1.54
N TRP A 204 -12.05 8.76 -1.12
CA TRP A 204 -12.17 9.43 0.17
C TRP A 204 -13.37 10.39 0.21
N VAL A 205 -13.63 11.14 -0.87
CA VAL A 205 -14.82 11.99 -0.97
C VAL A 205 -16.09 11.15 -0.89
N ALA A 206 -16.16 10.03 -1.61
CA ALA A 206 -17.30 9.11 -1.56
C ALA A 206 -17.50 8.52 -0.15
N LEU A 207 -16.42 8.14 0.53
CA LEU A 207 -16.45 7.66 1.91
C LEU A 207 -16.98 8.74 2.88
N LEU A 208 -16.50 9.97 2.76
CA LEU A 208 -16.96 11.07 3.61
C LEU A 208 -18.42 11.38 3.35
N ALA A 209 -18.84 11.49 2.09
CA ALA A 209 -20.23 11.76 1.72
C ALA A 209 -21.19 10.69 2.27
N THR A 210 -20.88 9.41 2.06
CA THR A 210 -21.68 8.29 2.59
C THR A 210 -21.73 8.30 4.13
N SER A 211 -20.62 8.64 4.80
CA SER A 211 -20.59 8.73 6.26
C SER A 211 -21.45 9.86 6.83
N VAL A 212 -21.58 10.98 6.10
CA VAL A 212 -22.44 12.11 6.48
C VAL A 212 -23.91 11.74 6.28
N ILE A 213 -24.25 11.13 5.15
CA ILE A 213 -25.63 10.71 4.84
C ILE A 213 -26.15 9.73 5.90
N VAL A 214 -25.36 8.71 6.25
CA VAL A 214 -25.73 7.71 7.27
C VAL A 214 -25.94 8.33 8.65
N ARG A 215 -25.21 9.40 8.99
CA ARG A 215 -25.38 10.12 10.26
C ARG A 215 -26.58 11.05 10.28
N ALA A 216 -27.01 11.55 9.12
CA ALA A 216 -28.15 12.44 8.99
C ALA A 216 -29.49 11.68 9.03
N ASP A 217 -29.47 10.36 8.84
CA ASP A 217 -30.68 9.54 8.75
C ASP A 217 -31.32 9.31 10.13
N PRO A 218 -32.51 9.90 10.43
CA PRO A 218 -33.11 9.86 11.76
C PRO A 218 -33.52 8.45 12.21
N ALA A 219 -33.71 7.51 11.28
CA ALA A 219 -34.02 6.12 11.57
C ALA A 219 -32.87 5.36 12.28
N VAL A 220 -31.64 5.86 12.17
CA VAL A 220 -30.46 5.31 12.86
C VAL A 220 -30.33 5.88 14.28
N ALA A 221 -30.92 7.05 14.56
CA ALA A 221 -30.84 7.69 15.88
C ALA A 221 -31.71 7.02 16.96
N THR A 222 -32.64 6.13 16.57
CA THR A 222 -33.59 5.45 17.47
C THR A 222 -33.29 3.96 17.70
N ARG A 223 -32.16 3.43 17.22
CA ARG A 223 -31.69 2.04 17.47
C ARG A 223 -30.40 2.04 18.27
#